data_AF-A0A0F9TRX6-F1
#
_entry.id   AF-A0A0F9TRX6-F1
#
_cell.length_a   1.000
_cell.length_b   1.000
_cell.length_c   1.000
_cell.angle_alpha   90.00
_cell.angle_beta   90.00
_cell.angle_gamma   90.00
#
_symmetry.space_group_name_H-M   'P 1'
#
loop_
_entity.id
_entity.type
_entity.pdbx_description
1 polymer ?
#
loop_
_entity_poly.entity_id
_entity_poly.type
_entity_poly.pdbx_seq_one_letter_code
_entity_poly.pdbx_strand_id
1 'polypeptide(L)'
;MAINQQRVFQAAEQLIEQGTEPTNRNIRELLGGGSLETITPLLREWKLLQEQSADIPNSVRVAMDHTLKRVWIEAKDHAKRTFVGERMLLEAQISKLEDELRLADEAKEKADADIAEFKETIKAGEAAAELAKSQSAERIADLKSDLFETKEEAKEARTSERDLNKQLVALTKEASELKALAEKAQADADHANAKLRGDTK
;
A
#
# COMPACT_ATOMS: atom_id res chain seq x y z
N MET A 1 40.97 75.72 -24.02
CA MET A 1 40.89 75.29 -22.60
C MET A 1 42.30 75.17 -22.07
N ALA A 2 42.64 75.81 -20.94
CA ALA A 2 44.00 75.74 -20.38
C ALA A 2 44.30 74.36 -19.80
N ILE A 3 45.56 73.93 -19.88
CA ILE A 3 46.05 72.72 -19.22
C ILE A 3 46.30 73.05 -17.75
N ASN A 4 45.80 72.21 -16.86
CA ASN A 4 45.95 72.36 -15.42
C ASN A 4 46.30 71.01 -14.77
N GLN A 5 46.67 71.05 -13.49
CA GLN A 5 47.13 69.91 -12.70
C GLN A 5 46.16 68.72 -12.75
N GLN A 6 44.87 68.96 -12.48
CA GLN A 6 43.85 67.91 -12.45
C GLN A 6 43.74 67.16 -13.78
N ARG A 7 43.81 67.85 -14.92
CA ARG A 7 43.74 67.20 -16.23
C ARG A 7 45.00 66.38 -16.54
N VAL A 8 46.18 66.86 -16.13
CA VAL A 8 47.43 66.10 -16.29
C VAL A 8 47.43 64.84 -15.40
N PHE A 9 46.91 64.93 -14.18
CA PHE A 9 46.84 63.81 -13.24
C PHE A 9 45.85 62.73 -13.70
N GLN A 10 44.65 63.13 -14.10
CA GLN A 10 43.65 62.22 -14.66
C GLN A 10 44.16 61.54 -15.95
N ALA A 11 44.85 62.29 -16.83
CA ALA A 11 45.46 61.71 -18.01
C ALA A 11 46.56 60.69 -17.66
N ALA A 12 47.35 60.94 -16.62
CA ALA A 12 48.38 60.00 -16.17
C ALA A 12 47.78 58.71 -15.57
N GLU A 13 46.72 58.82 -14.76
CA GLU A 13 45.98 57.67 -14.22
C GLU A 13 45.33 56.84 -15.33
N GLN A 14 44.68 57.50 -16.29
CA GLN A 14 44.05 56.83 -17.43
C GLN A 14 45.06 56.06 -18.29
N LEU A 15 46.28 56.60 -18.47
CA LEU A 15 47.36 55.89 -19.18
C LEU A 15 47.83 54.64 -18.41
N ILE A 16 47.93 54.70 -17.08
CA ILE A 16 48.28 53.54 -16.25
C ILE A 16 47.21 52.45 -16.34
N GLU A 17 45.92 52.80 -16.25
CA GLU A 17 44.82 51.82 -16.36
C GLU A 17 44.85 51.10 -17.71
N GLN A 18 45.30 51.78 -18.76
CA GLN A 18 45.50 51.24 -20.10
C GLN A 18 46.83 50.48 -20.26
N GLY A 19 47.63 50.36 -19.21
CA GLY A 19 48.94 49.70 -19.23
C GLY A 19 50.02 50.46 -20.00
N THR A 20 49.84 51.76 -20.25
CA THR A 20 50.76 52.62 -21.00
C THR A 20 51.48 53.60 -20.08
N GLU A 21 52.77 53.84 -20.30
CA GLU A 21 53.54 54.73 -19.43
C GLU A 21 53.11 56.20 -19.61
N PRO A 22 52.83 56.94 -18.51
CA PRO A 22 52.44 58.34 -18.56
C PRO A 22 53.67 59.24 -18.81
N THR A 23 54.08 59.31 -20.08
CA THR A 23 55.14 60.21 -20.55
C THR A 23 54.56 61.57 -20.96
N ASN A 24 55.37 62.64 -20.95
CA ASN A 24 54.94 63.97 -21.40
C ASN A 24 54.33 63.97 -22.81
N ARG A 25 54.84 63.09 -23.68
CA ARG A 25 54.32 62.91 -25.04
C ARG A 25 52.93 62.26 -25.02
N ASN A 26 52.78 61.14 -24.31
CA ASN A 26 51.51 60.40 -24.24
C ASN A 26 50.41 61.25 -23.58
N ILE A 27 50.77 62.02 -22.54
CA ILE A 27 49.85 62.96 -21.91
C ILE A 27 49.45 64.08 -22.88
N ARG A 28 50.39 64.63 -23.65
CA ARG A 28 50.07 65.67 -24.65
C ARG A 28 49.18 65.13 -25.76
N GLU A 29 49.42 63.90 -26.21
CA GLU A 29 48.61 63.21 -27.22
C GLU A 29 47.19 62.93 -26.68
N LEU A 30 47.06 62.44 -25.45
CA LEU A 30 45.77 62.18 -24.80
C LEU A 30 44.97 63.46 -24.52
N LEU A 31 45.64 64.55 -24.14
CA LEU A 31 45.01 65.85 -23.91
C LEU A 31 44.73 66.65 -25.19
N GLY A 32 45.18 66.16 -26.36
CA GLY A 32 44.97 66.80 -27.66
C GLY A 32 45.82 68.05 -27.93
N GLY A 33 46.90 68.26 -27.17
CA GLY A 33 47.80 69.43 -27.31
C GLY A 33 48.34 69.94 -25.97
N GLY A 34 49.19 70.98 -26.01
CA GLY A 34 49.76 71.60 -24.81
C GLY A 34 51.23 71.98 -24.88
N SER A 35 51.64 73.01 -24.14
CA SER A 35 53.07 73.28 -23.95
C SER A 35 53.67 72.22 -23.02
N LEU A 36 54.77 71.61 -23.48
CA LEU A 36 55.55 70.69 -22.66
C LEU A 36 56.13 71.39 -21.43
N GLU A 37 56.34 72.70 -21.48
CA GLU A 37 56.78 73.50 -20.34
C GLU A 37 55.74 73.55 -19.22
N THR A 38 54.44 73.40 -19.55
CA THR A 38 53.35 73.35 -18.57
C THR A 38 53.07 71.92 -18.08
N ILE A 39 53.14 70.92 -18.97
CA ILE A 39 52.86 69.51 -18.62
C ILE A 39 53.99 68.90 -17.78
N THR A 40 55.25 69.19 -18.11
CA THR A 40 56.42 68.60 -17.45
C THR A 40 56.46 68.80 -15.92
N PRO A 41 56.29 70.01 -15.38
CA PRO A 41 56.31 70.20 -13.93
C PRO A 41 55.13 69.48 -13.24
N LEU A 42 53.94 69.49 -13.84
CA LEU A 42 52.74 68.84 -13.29
C LEU A 42 52.87 67.31 -13.30
N LEU A 43 53.43 66.73 -14.37
CA LEU A 43 53.69 65.30 -14.43
C LEU A 43 54.74 64.87 -13.39
N ARG A 44 55.79 65.68 -13.17
CA ARG A 44 56.77 65.39 -12.11
C ARG A 44 56.15 65.43 -10.72
N GLU A 45 55.29 66.40 -10.46
CA GLU A 45 54.55 66.51 -9.19
C GLU A 45 53.66 65.28 -8.96
N TRP A 46 52.92 64.85 -9.98
CA TRP A 46 52.12 63.62 -9.92
C TRP A 46 52.99 62.38 -9.63
N LYS A 47 54.12 62.21 -10.32
CA LYS A 47 55.03 61.07 -10.09
C LYS A 47 55.56 61.07 -8.66
N LEU A 48 55.91 62.24 -8.11
CA LEU A 48 56.38 62.37 -6.73
C LEU A 48 55.27 62.02 -5.70
N LEU A 49 54.02 62.43 -5.95
CA LEU A 49 52.87 62.06 -5.12
C LEU A 49 52.55 60.56 -5.21
N GLN A 50 52.74 59.95 -6.38
CA GLN A 50 52.59 58.51 -6.58
C GLN A 50 53.67 57.74 -5.82
N GLU A 51 54.92 58.18 -5.88
CA GLU A 51 56.03 57.58 -5.11
C GLU A 51 55.78 57.67 -3.59
N GLN A 52 55.21 58.78 -3.10
CA GLN A 52 54.87 58.94 -1.69
C GLN A 52 53.66 58.11 -1.24
N SER A 53 52.73 57.78 -2.14
CA SER A 53 51.54 56.96 -1.83
C SER A 53 51.73 55.46 -2.07
N ALA A 54 52.77 55.06 -2.82
CA ALA A 54 53.01 53.67 -3.19
C ALA A 54 53.82 52.85 -2.17
N ASP A 55 54.43 53.47 -1.16
CA ASP A 55 55.38 52.77 -0.30
C ASP A 55 54.71 52.16 0.93
N ILE A 56 53.94 51.07 0.73
CA ILE A 56 53.54 50.18 1.83
C ILE A 56 54.82 49.49 2.34
N PRO A 57 55.23 49.71 3.61
CA PRO A 57 56.44 49.09 4.14
C PRO A 57 56.41 47.58 3.96
N ASN A 58 57.53 46.98 3.58
CA ASN A 58 57.63 45.54 3.33
C ASN A 58 57.15 44.68 4.53
N SER A 59 57.36 45.16 5.76
CA SER A 59 56.84 44.52 6.98
C SER A 59 55.31 44.42 7.01
N VAL A 60 54.60 45.46 6.53
CA VAL A 60 53.14 45.49 6.42
C VAL A 60 52.68 44.53 5.33
N ARG A 61 53.36 44.52 4.16
CA ARG A 61 53.05 43.58 3.06
C ARG A 61 53.19 42.12 3.50
N VAL A 62 54.29 41.78 4.16
CA VAL A 62 54.53 40.42 4.70
C VAL A 62 53.50 40.04 5.75
N ALA A 63 53.11 40.96 6.63
CA ALA A 63 52.06 40.73 7.62
C ALA A 63 50.68 40.50 6.98
N MET A 64 50.35 41.25 5.92
CA MET A 64 49.13 41.07 5.14
C MET A 64 49.10 39.71 4.45
N ASP A 65 50.17 39.33 3.75
CA ASP A 65 50.27 38.02 3.07
C ASP A 65 50.13 36.86 4.05
N HIS A 66 50.78 36.96 5.22
CA HIS A 66 50.66 35.93 6.26
C HIS A 66 49.22 35.84 6.81
N THR A 67 48.57 36.98 7.02
CA THR A 67 47.19 37.03 7.49
C THR A 67 46.23 36.46 6.45
N LEU A 68 46.37 36.83 5.18
CA LEU A 68 45.57 36.30 4.08
C LEU A 68 45.73 34.78 3.94
N LYS A 69 46.96 34.26 4.05
CA LYS A 69 47.22 32.81 4.05
C LYS A 69 46.51 32.10 5.20
N ARG A 70 46.53 32.68 6.41
CA ARG A 70 45.84 32.11 7.57
C ARG A 70 44.33 32.09 7.39
N VAL A 71 43.74 33.19 6.91
CA VAL A 71 42.31 33.27 6.61
C VAL A 71 41.93 32.24 5.55
N TRP A 72 42.74 32.09 4.50
CA TRP A 72 42.50 31.11 3.45
C TRP A 72 42.56 29.66 3.96
N ILE A 73 43.53 29.33 4.80
CA ILE A 73 43.64 28.00 5.42
C ILE A 73 42.41 27.72 6.29
N GLU A 74 42.03 28.65 7.16
CA GLU A 74 40.85 28.48 8.02
C GLU A 74 39.56 28.35 7.20
N ALA A 75 39.37 29.17 6.17
CA ALA A 75 38.22 29.09 5.29
C ALA A 75 38.14 27.73 4.56
N LYS A 76 39.28 27.21 4.08
CA LYS A 76 39.35 25.90 3.44
C LYS A 76 39.06 24.76 4.42
N ASP A 77 39.60 24.84 5.63
CA ASP A 77 39.38 23.82 6.65
C ASP A 77 37.92 23.83 7.12
N HIS A 78 37.33 25.01 7.30
CA HIS A 78 35.91 25.16 7.60
C HIS A 78 35.05 24.54 6.50
N ALA A 79 35.26 24.93 5.23
CA ALA A 79 34.52 24.40 4.09
C ALA A 79 34.65 22.87 3.98
N LYS A 80 35.85 22.33 4.21
CA LYS A 80 36.09 20.87 4.20
C LYS A 80 35.34 20.16 5.31
N ARG A 81 35.33 20.71 6.54
CA ARG A 81 34.59 20.13 7.67
C ARG A 81 33.09 20.13 7.42
N THR A 82 32.55 21.24 6.94
CA THR A 82 31.12 21.35 6.59
C THR A 82 30.76 20.37 5.49
N PHE A 83 31.53 20.32 4.40
CA PHE A 83 31.29 19.40 3.29
C PHE A 83 31.33 17.92 3.73
N VAL A 84 32.34 17.53 4.52
CA VAL A 84 32.43 16.15 5.02
C VAL A 84 31.27 15.83 5.96
N GLY A 85 30.88 16.76 6.83
CA GLY A 85 29.74 16.59 7.74
C GLY A 85 28.42 16.40 7.00
N GLU A 86 28.13 17.26 6.02
CA GLU A 86 26.94 17.16 5.17
C GLU A 86 26.93 15.86 4.36
N ARG A 87 28.08 15.47 3.80
CA ARG A 87 28.21 14.22 3.05
C ARG A 87 27.91 13.01 3.94
N MET A 88 28.48 12.96 5.14
CA MET A 88 28.24 11.86 6.09
C MET A 88 26.76 11.80 6.51
N LEU A 89 26.11 12.95 6.71
CA LEU A 89 24.69 13.01 7.03
C LEU A 89 23.83 12.47 5.86
N LEU A 90 24.13 12.86 4.63
CA LEU A 90 23.43 12.38 3.44
C LEU A 90 23.68 10.89 3.21
N GLU A 91 24.90 10.40 3.36
CA GLU A 91 25.24 8.98 3.27
C GLU A 91 24.45 8.15 4.31
N ALA A 92 24.33 8.65 5.55
CA ALA A 92 23.52 8.01 6.58
C ALA A 92 22.01 8.02 6.25
N GLN A 93 21.51 9.11 5.67
CA GLN A 93 20.11 9.19 5.23
C GLN A 93 19.82 8.25 4.05
N ILE A 94 20.73 8.16 3.09
CA ILE A 94 20.61 7.23 1.95
C ILE A 94 20.59 5.79 2.45
N SER A 95 21.55 5.40 3.29
CA SER A 95 21.58 4.05 3.87
C SER A 95 20.29 3.72 4.63
N LYS A 96 19.75 4.68 5.39
CA LYS A 96 18.48 4.48 6.10
C LYS A 96 17.30 4.30 5.14
N LEU A 97 17.22 5.11 4.07
CA LEU A 97 16.16 4.99 3.06
C LEU A 97 16.26 3.68 2.27
N GLU A 98 17.47 3.21 1.98
CA GLU A 98 17.71 1.91 1.35
C GLU A 98 17.23 0.76 2.23
N ASP A 99 17.50 0.82 3.54
CA ASP A 99 16.99 -0.16 4.51
C ASP A 99 15.46 -0.13 4.63
N GLU A 100 14.86 1.06 4.70
CA GLU A 100 13.40 1.23 4.73
C GLU A 100 12.75 0.69 3.44
N LEU A 101 13.35 0.95 2.28
CA LEU A 101 12.87 0.44 0.99
C LEU A 101 12.94 -1.10 0.95
N ARG A 102 14.06 -1.68 1.38
CA ARG A 102 14.21 -3.15 1.46
C ARG A 102 13.14 -3.78 2.35
N LEU A 103 12.91 -3.23 3.53
CA LEU A 103 11.88 -3.74 4.45
C LEU A 103 10.46 -3.60 3.88
N ALA A 104 10.19 -2.50 3.15
CA ALA A 104 8.92 -2.30 2.47
C ALA A 104 8.70 -3.33 1.35
N ASP A 105 9.74 -3.64 0.57
CA ASP A 105 9.69 -4.66 -0.47
C ASP A 105 9.47 -6.07 0.12
N GLU A 106 10.18 -6.43 1.20
CA GLU A 106 9.95 -7.70 1.91
C GLU A 106 8.52 -7.82 2.45
N ALA A 107 7.97 -6.73 3.02
CA ALA A 107 6.60 -6.71 3.50
C ALA A 107 5.58 -6.85 2.37
N LYS A 108 5.85 -6.23 1.22
CA LYS A 108 5.02 -6.35 0.02
C LYS A 108 5.04 -7.76 -0.54
N GLU A 109 6.20 -8.39 -0.67
CA GLU A 109 6.32 -9.77 -1.15
C GLU A 109 5.53 -10.74 -0.25
N LYS A 110 5.61 -10.55 1.07
CA LYS A 110 4.83 -11.34 2.02
C LYS A 110 3.33 -11.12 1.85
N ALA A 111 2.88 -9.87 1.72
CA ALA A 111 1.47 -9.56 1.49
C ALA A 111 0.95 -10.16 0.16
N ASP A 112 1.76 -10.12 -0.90
CA ASP A 112 1.41 -10.72 -2.19
C ASP A 112 1.29 -12.25 -2.09
N ALA A 113 2.16 -12.90 -1.32
CA ALA A 113 2.07 -14.34 -1.02
C ALA A 113 0.80 -14.68 -0.22
N ASP A 114 0.50 -13.93 0.84
CA ASP A 114 -0.71 -14.11 1.66
C ASP A 114 -1.98 -13.91 0.80
N ILE A 115 -2.00 -12.91 -0.09
CA ILE A 115 -3.11 -12.68 -1.02
C ILE A 115 -3.29 -13.88 -1.97
N ALA A 116 -2.21 -14.47 -2.47
CA ALA A 116 -2.29 -15.64 -3.33
C ALA A 116 -2.86 -16.85 -2.57
N GLU A 117 -2.41 -17.10 -1.34
CA GLU A 117 -2.91 -18.17 -0.47
C GLU A 117 -4.41 -17.99 -0.15
N PHE A 118 -4.82 -16.78 0.22
CA PHE A 118 -6.23 -16.51 0.50
C PHE A 118 -7.11 -16.67 -0.73
N LYS A 119 -6.64 -16.28 -1.92
CA LYS A 119 -7.39 -16.51 -3.16
C LYS A 119 -7.61 -17.99 -3.43
N GLU A 120 -6.59 -18.83 -3.24
CA GLU A 120 -6.75 -20.28 -3.42
C GLU A 120 -7.67 -20.89 -2.35
N THR A 121 -7.57 -20.44 -1.11
CA THR A 121 -8.46 -20.87 -0.02
C THR A 121 -9.91 -20.49 -0.29
N ILE A 122 -10.16 -19.28 -0.80
CA ILE A 122 -11.50 -18.82 -1.18
C ILE A 122 -12.05 -19.69 -2.32
N LYS A 123 -11.28 -19.93 -3.39
CA LYS A 123 -11.71 -20.80 -4.50
C LYS A 123 -12.05 -22.22 -4.01
N ALA A 124 -11.20 -22.79 -3.16
CA ALA A 124 -11.44 -24.12 -2.59
C ALA A 124 -12.71 -24.14 -1.73
N GLY A 125 -12.92 -23.10 -0.91
CA GLY A 125 -14.13 -22.93 -0.10
C GLY A 125 -15.39 -22.78 -0.95
N GLU A 126 -15.35 -21.99 -2.01
CA GLU A 126 -16.46 -21.82 -2.96
C GLU A 126 -16.81 -23.14 -3.66
N ALA A 127 -15.81 -23.89 -4.13
CA ALA A 127 -16.02 -25.20 -4.74
C ALA A 127 -16.63 -26.21 -3.75
N ALA A 128 -16.15 -26.24 -2.51
CA ALA A 128 -16.69 -27.10 -1.46
C ALA A 128 -18.13 -26.71 -1.09
N ALA A 129 -18.43 -25.42 -1.02
CA ALA A 129 -19.78 -24.92 -0.75
C ALA A 129 -20.76 -25.29 -1.86
N GLU A 130 -20.36 -25.18 -3.13
CA GLU A 130 -21.21 -25.55 -4.26
C GLU A 130 -21.44 -27.07 -4.31
N LEU A 131 -20.42 -27.88 -4.01
CA LEU A 131 -20.58 -29.33 -3.88
C LEU A 131 -21.52 -29.71 -2.72
N ALA A 132 -21.39 -29.08 -1.56
CA ALA A 132 -22.28 -29.33 -0.43
C ALA A 132 -23.73 -28.93 -0.77
N LYS A 133 -23.91 -27.82 -1.48
CA LYS A 133 -25.22 -27.36 -1.95
C LYS A 133 -25.85 -28.37 -2.92
N SER A 134 -25.11 -28.87 -3.91
CA SER A 134 -25.63 -29.86 -4.86
C SER A 134 -26.01 -31.17 -4.16
N GLN A 135 -25.15 -31.68 -3.27
CA GLN A 135 -25.43 -32.87 -2.46
C GLN A 135 -26.65 -32.69 -1.55
N SER A 136 -26.82 -31.50 -0.95
CA SER A 136 -28.01 -31.22 -0.14
C SER A 136 -29.29 -31.18 -0.98
N ALA A 137 -29.22 -30.63 -2.20
CA ALA A 137 -30.35 -30.57 -3.11
C ALA A 137 -30.78 -31.98 -3.57
N GLU A 138 -29.80 -32.85 -3.87
CA GLU A 138 -30.03 -34.26 -4.21
C GLU A 138 -30.67 -35.01 -3.04
N ARG A 139 -30.12 -34.93 -1.83
CA ARG A 139 -30.73 -35.54 -0.63
C ARG A 139 -32.16 -35.06 -0.37
N ILE A 140 -32.43 -33.77 -0.59
CA ILE A 140 -33.78 -33.22 -0.44
C ILE A 140 -34.73 -33.82 -1.49
N ALA A 141 -34.26 -34.07 -2.72
CA ALA A 141 -35.05 -34.71 -3.76
C ALA A 141 -35.34 -36.18 -3.41
N ASP A 142 -34.33 -36.93 -2.96
CA ASP A 142 -34.47 -38.33 -2.54
C ASP A 142 -35.45 -38.46 -1.37
N LEU A 143 -35.24 -37.68 -0.30
CA LEU A 143 -36.14 -37.68 0.87
C LEU A 143 -37.59 -37.30 0.51
N LYS A 144 -37.79 -36.45 -0.51
CA LYS A 144 -39.14 -36.15 -1.00
C LYS A 144 -39.77 -37.33 -1.73
N SER A 145 -38.98 -38.09 -2.49
CA SER A 145 -39.43 -39.31 -3.17
C SER A 145 -39.81 -40.37 -2.14
N ASP A 146 -38.91 -40.67 -1.19
CA ASP A 146 -39.16 -41.63 -0.11
C ASP A 146 -40.39 -41.25 0.72
N LEU A 147 -40.56 -39.95 1.02
CA LEU A 147 -41.72 -39.46 1.76
C LEU A 147 -43.02 -39.60 0.96
N PHE A 148 -42.97 -39.54 -0.37
CA PHE A 148 -44.13 -39.79 -1.22
C PHE A 148 -44.47 -41.28 -1.25
N GLU A 149 -43.48 -42.14 -1.46
CA GLU A 149 -43.66 -43.60 -1.49
C GLU A 149 -44.21 -44.12 -0.16
N THR A 150 -43.58 -43.77 0.96
CA THR A 150 -44.04 -44.15 2.30
C THR A 150 -45.44 -43.63 2.63
N LYS A 151 -45.83 -42.46 2.09
CA LYS A 151 -47.20 -41.95 2.23
C LYS A 151 -48.22 -42.79 1.46
N GLU A 152 -47.90 -43.22 0.25
CA GLU A 152 -48.79 -44.07 -0.54
C GLU A 152 -48.88 -45.48 0.08
N GLU A 153 -47.76 -46.08 0.50
CA GLU A 153 -47.75 -47.34 1.26
C GLU A 153 -48.60 -47.26 2.53
N ALA A 154 -48.47 -46.18 3.32
CA ALA A 154 -49.28 -45.98 4.51
C ALA A 154 -50.78 -45.84 4.18
N LYS A 155 -51.12 -45.30 3.01
CA LYS A 155 -52.49 -45.17 2.53
C LYS A 155 -53.06 -46.54 2.14
N GLU A 156 -52.29 -47.35 1.43
CA GLU A 156 -52.64 -48.72 1.04
C GLU A 156 -52.77 -49.64 2.26
N ALA A 157 -51.86 -49.53 3.23
CA ALA A 157 -51.96 -50.26 4.49
C ALA A 157 -53.25 -49.91 5.24
N ARG A 158 -53.63 -48.62 5.28
CA ARG A 158 -54.89 -48.17 5.90
C ARG A 158 -56.13 -48.67 5.18
N THR A 159 -56.12 -48.75 3.84
CA THR A 159 -57.27 -49.32 3.10
C THR A 159 -57.38 -50.83 3.36
N SER A 160 -56.26 -51.55 3.34
CA SER A 160 -56.20 -52.98 3.67
C SER A 160 -56.69 -53.26 5.09
N GLU A 161 -56.23 -52.49 6.09
CA GLU A 161 -56.69 -52.60 7.48
C GLU A 161 -58.20 -52.39 7.60
N ARG A 162 -58.74 -51.38 6.90
CA ARG A 162 -60.17 -51.09 6.88
C ARG A 162 -60.98 -52.26 6.29
N ASP A 163 -60.49 -52.88 5.22
CA ASP A 163 -61.19 -53.99 4.57
C ASP A 163 -61.10 -55.29 5.38
N LEU A 164 -59.94 -55.59 5.98
CA LEU A 164 -59.81 -56.68 6.95
C LEU A 164 -60.74 -56.48 8.15
N ASN A 165 -60.85 -55.26 8.68
CA ASN A 165 -61.75 -54.97 9.78
C ASN A 165 -63.23 -55.19 9.41
N LYS A 166 -63.65 -54.82 8.19
CA LYS A 166 -65.00 -55.15 7.69
C LYS A 166 -65.23 -56.66 7.63
N GLN A 167 -64.27 -57.42 7.13
CA GLN A 167 -64.35 -58.89 7.07
C GLN A 167 -64.43 -59.51 8.46
N LEU A 168 -63.62 -59.04 9.41
CA LEU A 168 -63.68 -59.48 10.81
C LEU A 168 -65.05 -59.23 11.44
N VAL A 169 -65.65 -58.06 11.20
CA VAL A 169 -67.01 -57.76 11.68
C VAL A 169 -68.04 -58.70 11.05
N ALA A 170 -67.96 -58.98 9.74
CA ALA A 170 -68.86 -59.90 9.06
C ALA A 170 -68.73 -61.34 9.59
N LEU A 171 -67.51 -61.86 9.71
CA LEU A 171 -67.24 -63.18 10.28
C LEU A 171 -67.68 -63.30 11.74
N THR A 172 -67.49 -62.23 12.54
CA THR A 172 -67.97 -62.20 13.93
C THR A 172 -69.49 -62.30 13.99
N LYS A 173 -70.19 -61.63 13.08
CA LYS A 173 -71.65 -61.71 12.96
C LYS A 173 -72.08 -63.12 12.54
N GLU A 174 -71.49 -63.69 11.49
CA GLU A 174 -71.77 -65.07 11.05
C GLU A 174 -71.51 -66.09 12.16
N ALA A 175 -70.40 -65.97 12.89
CA ALA A 175 -70.09 -66.83 14.04
C ALA A 175 -71.15 -66.71 15.15
N SER A 176 -71.67 -65.50 15.40
CA SER A 176 -72.75 -65.29 16.37
C SER A 176 -74.09 -65.92 15.92
N GLU A 177 -74.41 -65.83 14.63
CA GLU A 177 -75.61 -66.43 14.03
C GLU A 177 -75.53 -67.96 14.05
N LEU A 178 -74.39 -68.53 13.67
CA LEU A 178 -74.13 -69.96 13.75
C LEU A 178 -74.21 -70.47 15.19
N LYS A 179 -73.69 -69.72 16.15
CA LYS A 179 -73.81 -70.07 17.58
C LYS A 179 -75.27 -70.08 18.04
N ALA A 180 -76.05 -69.06 17.68
CA ALA A 180 -77.48 -69.01 18.00
C ALA A 180 -78.26 -70.18 17.35
N LEU A 181 -77.92 -70.53 16.10
CA LEU A 181 -78.53 -71.66 15.40
C LEU A 181 -78.16 -72.99 16.07
N ALA A 182 -76.90 -73.17 16.48
CA ALA A 182 -76.43 -74.34 17.20
C ALA A 182 -77.12 -74.47 18.57
N GLU A 183 -77.24 -73.37 19.33
CA GLU A 183 -77.98 -73.34 20.60
C GLU A 183 -79.45 -73.71 20.40
N LYS A 184 -80.10 -73.20 19.34
CA LYS A 184 -81.47 -73.58 19.00
C LYS A 184 -81.59 -75.06 18.62
N ALA A 185 -80.72 -75.56 17.75
CA ALA A 185 -80.71 -76.96 17.33
C ALA A 185 -80.48 -77.90 18.53
N GLN A 186 -79.61 -77.51 19.46
CA GLN A 186 -79.40 -78.23 20.71
C GLN A 186 -80.66 -78.25 21.58
N ALA A 187 -81.32 -77.10 21.76
CA ALA A 187 -82.58 -77.02 22.51
C ALA A 187 -83.69 -77.87 21.88
N ASP A 188 -83.81 -77.86 20.54
CA ASP A 188 -84.77 -78.69 19.81
C ASP A 188 -84.47 -80.19 19.98
N ALA A 189 -83.19 -80.58 19.94
CA ALA A 189 -82.76 -81.96 20.19
C ALA A 189 -83.03 -82.41 21.63
N ASP A 190 -82.77 -81.54 22.62
CA ASP A 190 -83.07 -81.80 24.03
C ASP A 190 -84.58 -81.97 24.26
N HIS A 191 -85.41 -81.13 23.62
CA HIS A 191 -86.87 -81.25 23.68
C HIS A 191 -87.39 -82.53 22.99
N ALA A 192 -86.83 -82.93 21.85
CA ALA A 192 -87.17 -84.18 21.18
C ALA A 192 -86.81 -85.40 22.04
N ASN A 193 -85.61 -85.40 22.65
CA ASN A 193 -85.19 -86.44 23.58
C ASN A 193 -86.09 -86.51 24.84
N ALA A 194 -86.55 -85.37 25.35
CA ALA A 194 -87.50 -85.32 26.45
C ALA A 194 -88.86 -85.94 26.10
N LYS A 195 -89.38 -85.68 24.88
CA LYS A 195 -90.61 -86.34 24.37
C LYS A 195 -90.46 -87.85 24.24
N LEU A 196 -89.36 -88.33 23.66
CA LEU A 196 -89.08 -89.76 23.53
C LEU A 196 -88.99 -90.48 24.89
N ARG A 197 -88.53 -89.80 25.94
CA ARG A 197 -88.54 -90.32 27.32
C ARG A 197 -89.92 -90.26 27.99
N GLY A 198 -90.80 -89.38 27.53
CA GLY A 198 -92.19 -89.24 28.00
C GLY A 198 -93.13 -90.33 27.45
N ASP A 199 -92.94 -90.74 26.20
CA ASP A 199 -93.75 -91.78 25.52
C ASP A 199 -93.38 -93.22 25.94
N THR A 200 -92.41 -93.41 26.84
CA THR A 200 -91.99 -94.71 27.40
C THR A 200 -92.59 -95.04 28.79
N LYS A 201 -93.74 -94.47 29.14
CA LYS A 201 -94.53 -94.85 30.33
C LYS A 201 -95.98 -95.13 29.96
#